data_AF-A0A7S0Q3G1-F1
#
_entry.id   AF-A0A7S0Q3G1-F1
#
_cell.length_a   1.000
_cell.length_b   1.000
_cell.length_c   1.000
_cell.angle_alpha   90.00
_cell.angle_beta   90.00
_cell.angle_gamma   90.00
#
_symmetry.space_group_name_H-M   'P 1'
#
loop_
_entity.id
_entity.type
_entity.pdbx_description
1 polymer ?
#
loop_
_entity_poly.entity_id
_entity_poly.type
_entity_poly.pdbx_seq_one_letter_code
_entity_poly.pdbx_strand_id
1 'polypeptide(L)'
;MIQGARRGRPPKDALLNINAAASFATDMNQSAAIASANAVMHAADAAAQRAQRMQREVSGVTNCLGAPLGDAWTPYTPMGEQLIAVRIEVHGSELQPPIDNRSYSDEILWNVHEASFTPDAFAKLACEEEDLPFAFAKPIADAIRSATIEIEPPPALDVVTESVELQLVAQRRGIVIHDRLLWDPSPSASAAFPAEHFSHQLCADLDLPPDMSVAIAVALRHELQQLAAGELAPLGSLATEAGGVRTEGTGAE
;
A
#
# COMPACT_ATOMS: atom_id res chain seq x y z
N MET A 1 -7.41 99.15 -29.66
CA MET A 1 -8.79 99.31 -30.16
C MET A 1 -9.63 98.15 -29.66
N ILE A 2 -10.90 98.44 -29.40
CA ILE A 2 -11.87 97.74 -28.56
C ILE A 2 -12.54 96.58 -29.33
N GLN A 3 -13.19 95.68 -28.56
CA GLN A 3 -14.38 94.86 -28.87
C GLN A 3 -14.10 93.36 -29.08
N GLY A 4 -14.84 92.41 -28.51
CA GLY A 4 -16.04 92.49 -27.69
C GLY A 4 -16.61 91.07 -27.57
N ALA A 5 -16.84 90.60 -26.34
CA ALA A 5 -17.46 89.31 -26.06
C ALA A 5 -18.96 89.33 -26.41
N ARG A 6 -19.46 88.27 -27.04
CA ARG A 6 -20.88 87.88 -26.97
C ARG A 6 -20.99 86.41 -26.60
N ARG A 7 -21.53 86.17 -25.40
CA ARG A 7 -21.99 84.88 -24.89
C ARG A 7 -23.23 84.44 -25.66
N GLY A 8 -23.18 83.28 -26.30
CA GLY A 8 -24.36 82.54 -26.77
C GLY A 8 -24.76 81.49 -25.74
N ARG A 9 -26.01 81.57 -25.26
CA ARG A 9 -26.65 80.58 -24.38
C ARG A 9 -27.02 79.36 -25.24
N PRO A 10 -26.73 78.10 -24.84
CA PRO A 10 -27.09 76.94 -25.65
C PRO A 10 -28.61 76.69 -25.63
N PRO A 11 -29.18 76.10 -26.71
CA PRO A 11 -30.61 75.83 -26.84
C PRO A 11 -31.08 74.72 -25.89
N LYS A 12 -32.33 74.83 -25.43
CA LYS A 12 -32.98 73.95 -24.43
C LYS A 12 -33.25 72.51 -24.91
N ASP A 13 -32.94 72.19 -26.17
CA ASP A 13 -33.27 70.89 -26.77
C ASP A 13 -32.21 69.80 -26.52
N ALA A 14 -31.05 70.16 -25.96
CA ALA A 14 -29.97 69.20 -25.65
C ALA A 14 -30.21 68.37 -24.39
N LEU A 15 -31.18 68.72 -23.54
CA LEU A 15 -31.41 68.03 -22.26
C LEU A 15 -32.41 66.87 -22.32
N LEU A 16 -33.24 66.77 -23.37
CA LEU A 16 -34.19 65.66 -23.54
C LEU A 16 -33.53 64.40 -24.12
N ASN A 17 -32.43 64.54 -24.87
CA ASN A 17 -31.81 63.42 -25.58
C ASN A 17 -30.76 62.66 -24.74
N ILE A 18 -30.27 63.25 -23.65
CA ILE A 18 -29.29 62.60 -22.75
C ILE A 18 -29.99 61.62 -21.81
N ASN A 19 -31.20 61.94 -21.33
CA ASN A 19 -31.96 61.04 -20.45
C ASN A 19 -32.42 59.76 -21.16
N ALA A 20 -32.74 59.81 -22.47
CA ALA A 20 -33.12 58.62 -23.23
C ALA A 20 -31.92 57.69 -23.49
N ALA A 21 -30.75 58.24 -23.84
CA ALA A 21 -29.54 57.46 -24.04
C ALA A 21 -29.00 56.84 -22.73
N ALA A 22 -29.13 57.54 -21.60
CA ALA A 22 -28.78 57.01 -20.29
C ALA A 22 -29.73 55.87 -19.85
N SER A 23 -31.04 56.00 -20.11
CA SER A 23 -32.01 54.93 -19.84
C SER A 23 -31.72 53.68 -20.67
N PHE A 24 -31.42 53.84 -21.97
CA PHE A 24 -31.10 52.72 -22.86
C PHE A 24 -29.80 52.01 -22.49
N ALA A 25 -28.75 52.77 -22.12
CA ALA A 25 -27.48 52.21 -21.67
C ALA A 25 -27.62 51.46 -20.33
N THR A 26 -28.51 51.93 -19.45
CA THR A 26 -28.78 51.28 -18.15
C THR A 26 -29.58 49.98 -18.33
N ASP A 27 -30.58 49.97 -19.22
CA ASP A 27 -31.35 48.76 -19.56
C ASP A 27 -30.49 47.69 -20.25
N MET A 28 -29.58 48.08 -21.15
CA MET A 28 -28.67 47.14 -21.81
C MET A 28 -27.68 46.51 -20.82
N ASN A 29 -27.19 47.29 -19.86
CA ASN A 29 -26.28 46.80 -18.83
C ASN A 29 -27.01 45.92 -17.80
N GLN A 30 -28.26 46.25 -17.44
CA GLN A 30 -29.10 45.38 -16.61
C GLN A 30 -29.43 44.06 -17.32
N SER A 31 -29.76 44.08 -18.62
CA SER A 31 -30.02 42.87 -19.39
C SER A 31 -28.77 41.98 -19.51
N ALA A 32 -27.58 42.56 -19.65
CA ALA A 32 -26.32 41.82 -19.66
C ALA A 32 -25.99 41.21 -18.28
N ALA A 33 -26.26 41.94 -17.19
CA ALA A 33 -26.07 41.44 -15.83
C ALA A 33 -27.05 40.31 -15.46
N ILE A 34 -28.30 40.39 -15.92
CA ILE A 34 -29.30 39.32 -15.73
C ILE A 34 -28.92 38.08 -16.54
N ALA A 35 -28.44 38.25 -17.78
CA ALA A 35 -27.98 37.14 -18.60
C ALA A 35 -26.74 36.44 -18.01
N SER A 36 -25.79 37.19 -17.45
CA SER A 36 -24.62 36.60 -16.79
C SER A 36 -24.98 35.89 -15.49
N ALA A 37 -25.91 36.45 -14.69
CA ALA A 37 -26.42 35.81 -13.49
C ALA A 37 -27.13 34.48 -13.80
N ASN A 38 -27.97 34.46 -14.84
CA ASN A 38 -28.64 33.23 -15.29
C ASN A 38 -27.65 32.20 -15.84
N ALA A 39 -26.60 32.62 -16.54
CA ALA A 39 -25.55 31.72 -17.02
C ALA A 39 -24.75 31.08 -15.87
N VAL A 40 -24.42 31.86 -14.83
CA VAL A 40 -23.75 31.35 -13.62
C VAL A 40 -24.66 30.39 -12.86
N MET A 41 -25.95 30.69 -12.76
CA MET A 41 -26.93 29.81 -12.11
C MET A 41 -27.12 28.50 -12.88
N HIS A 42 -27.20 28.53 -14.22
CA HIS A 42 -27.23 27.31 -15.03
C HIS A 42 -25.92 26.52 -14.98
N ALA A 43 -24.77 27.19 -14.91
CA ALA A 43 -23.48 26.52 -14.72
C ALA A 43 -23.37 25.87 -13.34
N ALA A 44 -23.89 26.53 -12.29
CA ALA A 44 -23.97 25.99 -10.94
C ALA A 44 -24.93 24.79 -10.85
N ASP A 45 -26.10 24.87 -11.49
CA ASP A 45 -27.05 23.74 -11.58
C ASP A 45 -26.46 22.57 -12.38
N ALA A 46 -25.77 22.84 -13.49
CA ALA A 46 -25.08 21.80 -14.25
C ALA A 46 -23.93 21.16 -13.44
N ALA A 47 -23.22 21.93 -12.62
CA ALA A 47 -22.20 21.42 -11.71
C ALA A 47 -22.81 20.61 -10.56
N ALA A 48 -23.94 21.06 -9.99
CA ALA A 48 -24.67 20.34 -8.94
C ALA A 48 -25.27 19.02 -9.46
N GLN A 49 -25.82 19.00 -10.68
CA GLN A 49 -26.30 17.78 -11.34
C GLN A 49 -25.16 16.82 -11.68
N ARG A 50 -23.96 17.33 -12.03
CA ARG A 50 -22.75 16.51 -12.20
C ARG A 50 -22.25 15.93 -10.87
N ALA A 51 -22.31 16.70 -9.79
CA ALA A 51 -21.94 16.24 -8.46
C ALA A 51 -22.94 15.19 -7.91
N GLN A 52 -24.24 15.37 -8.14
CA GLN A 52 -25.27 14.37 -7.82
C GLN A 52 -25.10 13.08 -8.63
N ARG A 53 -24.63 13.16 -9.88
CA ARG A 53 -24.28 11.95 -10.66
C ARG A 53 -23.13 11.13 -10.06
N MET A 54 -22.24 11.75 -9.27
CA MET A 54 -21.17 11.05 -8.55
C MET A 54 -21.64 10.41 -7.24
N GLN A 55 -22.84 10.76 -6.75
CA GLN A 55 -23.48 10.14 -5.58
C GLN A 55 -24.43 9.00 -6.00
N ARG A 56 -24.01 8.15 -6.94
CA ARG A 56 -24.79 6.96 -7.28
C ARG A 56 -24.62 5.89 -6.22
N GLU A 57 -25.73 5.29 -5.80
CA GLU A 57 -25.74 4.12 -4.92
C GLU A 57 -24.89 3.01 -5.53
N VAL A 58 -23.93 2.50 -4.74
CA VAL A 58 -23.09 1.37 -5.11
C VAL A 58 -24.01 0.16 -5.30
N SER A 59 -24.21 -0.25 -6.55
CA SER A 59 -24.98 -1.43 -6.92
C SER A 59 -24.01 -2.57 -7.20
N GLY A 60 -24.38 -3.82 -6.89
CA GLY A 60 -23.55 -5.01 -7.15
C GLY A 60 -23.21 -5.26 -8.63
N VAL A 61 -23.72 -4.43 -9.54
CA VAL A 61 -23.51 -4.54 -11.00
C VAL A 61 -22.54 -3.48 -11.54
N THR A 62 -22.32 -2.37 -10.83
CA THR A 62 -21.50 -1.24 -11.32
C THR A 62 -20.65 -0.60 -10.23
N ASN A 63 -19.41 -0.23 -10.55
CA ASN A 63 -18.52 0.43 -9.59
C ASN A 63 -18.93 1.89 -9.32
N CYS A 64 -18.23 2.57 -8.41
CA CYS A 64 -18.47 3.98 -8.06
C CYS A 64 -18.29 4.97 -9.23
N LEU A 65 -17.72 4.52 -10.36
CA LEU A 65 -17.59 5.28 -11.60
C LEU A 65 -18.66 4.92 -12.64
N GLY A 66 -19.60 4.04 -12.30
CA GLY A 66 -20.69 3.59 -13.18
C GLY A 66 -20.28 2.59 -14.26
N ALA A 67 -19.06 2.04 -14.20
CA ALA A 67 -18.62 0.99 -15.10
C ALA A 67 -19.16 -0.37 -14.64
N PRO A 68 -19.62 -1.25 -15.56
CA PRO A 68 -20.08 -2.59 -15.22
C PRO A 68 -18.94 -3.39 -14.58
N LEU A 69 -19.22 -4.04 -13.43
CA LEU A 69 -18.23 -4.89 -12.75
C LEU A 69 -17.76 -6.05 -13.63
N GLY A 70 -18.65 -6.56 -14.50
CA GLY A 70 -18.41 -7.76 -15.31
C GLY A 70 -17.35 -7.64 -16.41
N ASP A 71 -17.00 -6.42 -16.86
CA ASP A 71 -16.10 -6.23 -18.01
C ASP A 71 -14.70 -5.74 -17.64
N ALA A 72 -14.44 -5.32 -16.39
CA ALA A 72 -13.20 -4.62 -16.04
C ALA A 72 -12.44 -5.20 -14.84
N TRP A 73 -13.08 -5.99 -13.98
CA TRP A 73 -12.45 -6.54 -12.78
C TRP A 73 -12.96 -7.96 -12.55
N THR A 74 -12.25 -8.94 -13.07
CA THR A 74 -12.30 -10.29 -12.49
C THR A 74 -11.42 -10.23 -11.24
N PRO A 75 -11.97 -10.22 -10.01
CA PRO A 75 -11.14 -10.39 -8.83
C PRO A 75 -10.43 -11.74 -9.00
N TYR A 76 -9.11 -11.70 -9.18
CA TYR A 76 -8.32 -12.91 -9.13
C TYR A 76 -8.57 -13.52 -7.76
N THR A 77 -9.24 -14.66 -7.73
CA THR A 77 -9.37 -15.45 -6.51
C THR A 77 -8.16 -16.37 -6.54
N PRO A 78 -7.09 -16.10 -5.76
CA PRO A 78 -5.91 -16.94 -5.78
C PRO A 78 -6.29 -18.38 -5.46
N MET A 79 -5.54 -19.34 -5.98
CA MET A 79 -5.72 -20.78 -5.72
C MET A 79 -5.32 -21.19 -4.28
N GLY A 80 -5.64 -20.35 -3.29
CA GLY A 80 -4.99 -20.31 -2.00
C GLY A 80 -3.87 -19.25 -1.99
N GLU A 81 -3.73 -18.54 -0.87
CA GLU A 81 -2.66 -17.56 -0.67
C GLU A 81 -1.50 -18.25 0.05
N GLN A 82 -0.32 -18.30 -0.57
CA GLN A 82 0.89 -18.77 0.07
C GLN A 82 1.86 -17.60 0.18
N LEU A 83 1.79 -16.91 1.32
CA LEU A 83 2.63 -15.75 1.61
C LEU A 83 3.98 -16.17 2.20
N ILE A 84 5.04 -15.60 1.65
CA ILE A 84 6.43 -15.81 2.06
C ILE A 84 7.06 -14.49 2.46
N ALA A 85 7.92 -14.50 3.47
CA ALA A 85 8.76 -13.34 3.74
C ALA A 85 9.92 -13.32 2.75
N VAL A 86 10.14 -12.16 2.14
CA VAL A 86 11.26 -11.90 1.24
C VAL A 86 12.04 -10.71 1.79
N ARG A 87 13.32 -10.93 2.05
CA ARG A 87 14.26 -9.89 2.47
C ARG A 87 15.13 -9.50 1.29
N ILE A 88 15.07 -8.23 0.93
CA ILE A 88 15.77 -7.68 -0.23
C ILE A 88 16.85 -6.78 0.32
N GLU A 89 18.11 -7.07 -0.01
CA GLU A 89 19.24 -6.21 0.30
C GLU A 89 20.10 -6.09 -0.96
N VAL A 90 20.22 -4.86 -1.46
CA VAL A 90 20.96 -4.56 -2.68
C VAL A 90 21.89 -3.39 -2.41
N HIS A 91 23.19 -3.64 -2.47
CA HIS A 91 24.21 -2.60 -2.37
C HIS A 91 24.57 -2.07 -3.76
N GLY A 92 24.49 -0.75 -3.96
CA GLY A 92 24.79 -0.11 -5.24
C GLY A 92 26.23 -0.35 -5.72
N SER A 93 27.16 -0.58 -4.79
CA SER A 93 28.56 -0.92 -5.08
C SER A 93 28.72 -2.25 -5.83
N GLU A 94 27.76 -3.17 -5.71
CA GLU A 94 27.78 -4.49 -6.36
C GLU A 94 27.13 -4.48 -7.76
N LEU A 95 26.54 -3.35 -8.14
CA LEU A 95 25.87 -3.21 -9.44
C LEU A 95 26.86 -2.98 -10.57
N GLN A 96 26.39 -3.21 -11.80
CA GLN A 96 27.15 -2.95 -13.02
C GLN A 96 26.37 -1.97 -13.92
N PRO A 97 26.84 -0.71 -14.12
CA PRO A 97 28.00 -0.10 -13.47
C PRO A 97 27.79 0.13 -11.96
N PRO A 98 28.87 0.18 -11.15
CA PRO A 98 28.76 0.44 -9.72
C PRO A 98 28.16 1.82 -9.43
N ILE A 99 27.31 1.89 -8.41
CA ILE A 99 26.64 3.11 -7.97
C ILE A 99 27.01 3.34 -6.52
N ASP A 100 27.95 4.26 -6.30
CA ASP A 100 28.42 4.57 -4.96
C ASP A 100 27.35 5.28 -4.13
N ASN A 101 27.36 5.01 -2.82
CA ASN A 101 26.54 5.69 -1.82
C ASN A 101 25.01 5.50 -1.96
N ARG A 102 24.58 4.37 -2.53
CA ARG A 102 23.17 3.99 -2.55
C ARG A 102 23.00 2.52 -2.25
N SER A 103 22.04 2.19 -1.39
CA SER A 103 21.65 0.84 -1.05
C SER A 103 20.14 0.80 -0.87
N TYR A 104 19.53 -0.33 -1.20
CA TYR A 104 18.11 -0.57 -0.99
C TYR A 104 17.97 -1.79 -0.08
N SER A 105 17.18 -1.64 0.97
CA SER A 105 16.84 -2.72 1.88
C SER A 105 15.34 -2.68 2.17
N ASP A 106 14.67 -3.80 1.96
CA ASP A 106 13.23 -3.92 2.19
C ASP A 106 12.86 -5.34 2.63
N GLU A 107 11.75 -5.44 3.34
CA GLU A 107 11.19 -6.67 3.89
C GLU A 107 9.71 -6.74 3.54
N ILE A 108 9.36 -7.67 2.65
CA ILE A 108 8.03 -7.77 2.06
C ILE A 108 7.43 -9.15 2.26
N LEU A 109 6.10 -9.21 2.20
CA LEU A 109 5.36 -10.46 2.06
C LEU A 109 4.98 -10.65 0.60
N TRP A 110 5.41 -11.75 -0.01
CA TRP A 110 5.12 -12.08 -1.39
C TRP A 110 4.20 -13.30 -1.47
N ASN A 111 3.18 -13.27 -2.33
CA ASN A 111 2.38 -14.46 -2.61
C ASN A 111 3.06 -15.29 -3.71
N VAL A 112 3.41 -16.54 -3.42
CA VAL A 112 4.02 -17.47 -4.40
C VAL A 112 3.12 -17.69 -5.61
N HIS A 113 1.80 -17.62 -5.41
CA HIS A 113 0.81 -17.79 -6.45
C HIS A 113 0.38 -16.46 -7.09
N GLU A 114 1.14 -15.38 -6.88
CA GLU A 114 0.85 -14.08 -7.50
C GLU A 114 1.05 -14.16 -9.02
N ALA A 115 -0.05 -14.03 -9.76
CA ALA A 115 -0.07 -14.12 -11.21
C ALA A 115 -0.23 -12.76 -11.91
N SER A 116 -0.79 -11.76 -11.20
CA SER A 116 -1.13 -10.47 -11.79
C SER A 116 0.00 -9.45 -11.69
N PHE A 117 0.80 -9.52 -10.62
CA PHE A 117 1.87 -8.58 -10.36
C PHE A 117 3.24 -9.27 -10.33
N THR A 118 4.02 -9.12 -11.39
CA THR A 118 5.28 -9.85 -11.54
C THR A 118 6.41 -9.21 -10.69
N PRO A 119 7.42 -10.00 -10.27
CA PRO A 119 8.59 -9.46 -9.57
C PRO A 119 9.29 -8.33 -10.34
N ASP A 120 9.32 -8.40 -11.68
CA ASP A 120 9.88 -7.34 -12.52
C ASP A 120 9.03 -6.07 -12.52
N ALA A 121 7.70 -6.18 -12.41
CA ALA A 121 6.83 -5.03 -12.28
C ALA A 121 6.99 -4.36 -10.90
N PHE A 122 7.04 -5.16 -9.83
CA PHE A 122 7.35 -4.69 -8.48
C PHE A 122 8.69 -3.95 -8.44
N ALA A 123 9.76 -4.55 -8.99
CA ALA A 123 11.08 -3.95 -8.92
C ALA A 123 11.21 -2.62 -9.67
N LYS A 124 10.48 -2.46 -10.79
CA LYS A 124 10.39 -1.17 -11.50
C LYS A 124 9.66 -0.13 -10.67
N LEU A 125 8.51 -0.49 -10.10
CA LEU A 125 7.75 0.40 -9.24
C LEU A 125 8.57 0.82 -8.02
N ALA A 126 9.23 -0.11 -7.34
CA ALA A 126 10.10 0.17 -6.21
C ALA A 126 11.24 1.15 -6.59
N CYS A 127 11.83 1.00 -7.79
CA CYS A 127 12.82 1.94 -8.26
C CYS A 127 12.24 3.35 -8.51
N GLU A 128 11.01 3.44 -9.03
CA GLU A 128 10.33 4.73 -9.24
C GLU A 128 9.94 5.41 -7.92
N GLU A 129 9.44 4.66 -6.94
CA GLU A 129 8.98 5.19 -5.65
C GLU A 129 10.14 5.65 -4.77
N GLU A 130 11.24 4.88 -4.74
CA GLU A 130 12.46 5.19 -3.96
C GLU A 130 13.50 6.01 -4.76
N ASP A 131 13.10 6.49 -5.95
CA ASP A 131 13.93 7.25 -6.90
C ASP A 131 15.27 6.56 -7.24
N LEU A 132 15.30 5.22 -7.20
CA LEU A 132 16.50 4.41 -7.42
C LEU A 132 16.85 4.32 -8.91
N PRO A 133 18.14 4.22 -9.26
CA PRO A 133 18.55 3.91 -10.62
C PRO A 133 17.98 2.56 -11.08
N PHE A 134 17.56 2.48 -12.35
CA PHE A 134 16.97 1.27 -12.91
C PHE A 134 17.87 0.02 -12.84
N ALA A 135 19.18 0.19 -12.61
CA ALA A 135 20.12 -0.89 -12.34
C ALA A 135 19.73 -1.75 -11.12
N PHE A 136 18.97 -1.21 -10.16
CA PHE A 136 18.48 -1.94 -8.99
C PHE A 136 17.33 -2.89 -9.32
N ALA A 137 16.58 -2.65 -10.41
CA ALA A 137 15.37 -3.41 -10.70
C ALA A 137 15.64 -4.91 -10.90
N LYS A 138 16.73 -5.27 -11.59
CA LYS A 138 17.06 -6.68 -11.81
C LYS A 138 17.42 -7.42 -10.51
N PRO A 139 18.38 -6.94 -9.69
CA PRO A 139 18.69 -7.55 -8.39
C PRO A 139 17.47 -7.70 -7.47
N ILE A 140 16.60 -6.69 -7.40
CA ILE A 140 15.37 -6.75 -6.60
C ILE A 140 14.45 -7.87 -7.09
N ALA A 141 14.21 -7.95 -8.40
CA ALA A 141 13.37 -9.00 -8.97
C ALA A 141 14.00 -10.40 -8.83
N ASP A 142 15.32 -10.51 -8.93
CA ASP A 142 16.06 -11.76 -8.74
C ASP A 142 15.97 -12.24 -7.28
N ALA A 143 16.02 -11.35 -6.28
CA ALA A 143 15.84 -11.70 -4.88
C ALA A 143 14.46 -12.32 -4.61
N ILE A 144 13.39 -11.72 -5.14
CA ILE A 144 12.02 -12.25 -5.02
C ILE A 144 11.88 -13.61 -5.71
N ARG A 145 12.48 -13.77 -6.90
CA ARG A 145 12.47 -15.04 -7.62
C ARG A 145 13.22 -16.14 -6.86
N SER A 146 14.40 -15.84 -6.29
CA SER A 146 15.17 -16.81 -5.50
C SER A 146 14.35 -17.30 -4.31
N ALA A 147 13.80 -16.37 -3.53
CA ALA A 147 12.96 -16.69 -2.38
C ALA A 147 11.72 -17.53 -2.76
N THR A 148 11.18 -17.34 -3.96
CA THR A 148 10.05 -18.13 -4.46
C THR A 148 10.45 -19.55 -4.87
N ILE A 149 11.65 -19.73 -5.44
CA ILE A 149 12.16 -21.03 -5.91
C ILE A 149 12.64 -21.91 -4.75
N GLU A 150 13.21 -21.30 -3.71
CA GLU A 150 13.73 -22.00 -2.53
C GLU A 150 12.64 -22.65 -1.68
N ILE A 151 11.38 -22.32 -1.92
CA ILE A 151 10.26 -22.94 -1.23
C ILE A 151 10.02 -24.33 -1.82
N GLU A 152 10.52 -25.33 -1.12
CA GLU A 152 10.09 -26.70 -1.33
C GLU A 152 8.57 -26.77 -1.11
N PRO A 153 7.80 -27.40 -2.02
CA PRO A 153 6.37 -27.60 -1.80
C PRO A 153 6.21 -28.25 -0.42
N PRO A 154 5.27 -27.78 0.42
CA PRO A 154 5.14 -28.33 1.75
C PRO A 154 5.03 -29.85 1.59
N PRO A 155 5.95 -30.63 2.18
CA PRO A 155 5.77 -32.07 2.18
C PRO A 155 4.36 -32.32 2.74
N ALA A 156 3.66 -33.32 2.22
CA ALA A 156 2.37 -33.74 2.78
C ALA A 156 2.64 -34.31 4.18
N LEU A 157 2.87 -33.41 5.14
CA LEU A 157 3.43 -33.70 6.43
C LEU A 157 2.26 -33.76 7.41
N ASP A 158 1.79 -34.98 7.65
CA ASP A 158 1.02 -35.34 8.85
C ASP A 158 1.90 -35.23 10.12
N VAL A 159 2.81 -34.27 10.26
CA VAL A 159 3.87 -34.39 11.29
C VAL A 159 4.47 -33.05 11.71
N VAL A 160 3.80 -32.28 12.58
CA VAL A 160 4.34 -31.66 13.81
C VAL A 160 3.13 -31.10 14.57
N THR A 161 2.61 -31.84 15.55
CA THR A 161 1.54 -31.38 16.46
C THR A 161 2.10 -30.68 17.70
N GLU A 162 3.41 -30.50 17.76
CA GLU A 162 4.10 -29.93 18.92
C GLU A 162 4.30 -28.43 18.71
N SER A 163 3.90 -27.63 19.70
CA SER A 163 4.12 -26.19 19.69
C SER A 163 5.63 -25.90 19.65
N VAL A 164 6.03 -25.05 18.71
CA VAL A 164 7.41 -24.61 18.55
C VAL A 164 7.55 -23.23 19.18
N GLU A 165 8.71 -22.96 19.78
CA GLU A 165 9.04 -21.62 20.26
C GLU A 165 9.68 -20.80 19.15
N LEU A 166 9.06 -19.67 18.81
CA LEU A 166 9.59 -18.68 17.87
C LEU A 166 10.21 -17.52 18.61
N GLN A 167 11.32 -17.01 18.09
CA GLN A 167 11.93 -15.77 18.56
C GLN A 167 11.53 -14.63 17.65
N LEU A 168 10.69 -13.73 18.15
CA LEU A 168 10.26 -12.56 17.40
C LEU A 168 11.25 -11.42 17.63
N VAL A 169 11.91 -10.99 16.57
CA VAL A 169 12.69 -9.74 16.54
C VAL A 169 12.20 -8.89 15.38
N ALA A 170 11.51 -7.79 15.69
CA ALA A 170 10.97 -6.88 14.69
C ALA A 170 11.38 -5.44 15.00
N GLN A 171 11.80 -4.69 13.98
CA GLN A 171 12.22 -3.30 14.13
C GLN A 171 11.58 -2.41 13.06
N ARG A 172 10.97 -1.30 13.48
CA ARG A 172 10.54 -0.24 12.55
C ARG A 172 10.52 1.12 13.23
N ARG A 173 10.95 2.16 12.52
CA ARG A 173 10.94 3.57 12.98
C ARG A 173 11.56 3.79 14.37
N GLY A 174 12.60 3.02 14.70
CA GLY A 174 13.30 3.11 16.00
C GLY A 174 12.63 2.36 17.15
N ILE A 175 11.49 1.71 16.91
CA ILE A 175 10.87 0.76 17.84
C ILE A 175 11.44 -0.62 17.52
N VAL A 176 11.92 -1.32 18.54
CA VAL A 176 12.41 -2.70 18.45
C VAL A 176 11.61 -3.54 19.43
N ILE A 177 11.07 -4.66 18.94
CA ILE A 177 10.34 -5.64 19.74
C ILE A 177 11.15 -6.92 19.76
N HIS A 178 11.34 -7.44 20.97
CA HIS A 178 11.88 -8.76 21.23
C HIS A 178 10.85 -9.55 22.02
N ASP A 179 10.41 -10.69 21.48
CA ASP A 179 9.45 -11.56 22.15
C ASP A 179 9.76 -13.04 21.88
N ARG A 180 9.23 -13.92 22.72
CA ARG A 180 9.32 -15.38 22.61
C ARG A 180 7.92 -15.94 22.72
N LEU A 181 7.47 -16.63 21.68
CA LEU A 181 6.10 -17.08 21.57
C LEU A 181 6.03 -18.56 21.17
N LEU A 182 5.00 -19.23 21.68
CA LEU A 182 4.68 -20.59 21.28
C LEU A 182 3.74 -20.54 20.09
N TRP A 183 4.14 -21.20 19.01
CA TRP A 183 3.40 -21.27 17.76
C TRP A 183 3.10 -22.72 17.41
N ASP A 184 1.88 -22.98 16.95
CA ASP A 184 1.50 -24.26 16.37
C ASP A 184 1.65 -24.15 14.85
N PRO A 185 2.67 -24.77 14.24
CA PRO A 185 2.91 -24.68 12.80
C PRO A 185 1.97 -25.57 11.99
N SER A 186 1.02 -26.29 12.62
CA SER A 186 0.12 -27.17 11.90
C SER A 186 -0.65 -26.40 10.82
N PRO A 187 -0.81 -26.98 9.61
CA PRO A 187 -1.45 -26.28 8.49
C PRO A 187 -2.89 -25.88 8.79
N SER A 188 -3.59 -26.62 9.66
CA SER A 188 -4.93 -26.29 10.14
C SER A 188 -4.95 -25.10 11.09
N ALA A 189 -4.01 -25.00 12.04
CA ALA A 189 -3.91 -23.87 12.96
C ALA A 189 -3.43 -22.60 12.24
N SER A 190 -2.42 -22.72 11.37
CA SER A 190 -1.86 -21.61 10.60
C SER A 190 -2.87 -21.01 9.61
N ALA A 191 -3.74 -21.83 9.01
CA ALA A 191 -4.85 -21.34 8.17
C ALA A 191 -5.96 -20.66 8.98
N ALA A 192 -6.18 -21.08 10.23
CA ALA A 192 -7.20 -20.48 11.11
C ALA A 192 -6.71 -19.19 11.78
N PHE A 193 -5.41 -19.10 12.06
CA PHE A 193 -4.80 -17.96 12.75
C PHE A 193 -3.47 -17.58 12.08
N PRO A 194 -3.52 -16.74 11.04
CA PRO A 194 -2.33 -16.34 10.30
C PRO A 194 -1.48 -15.33 11.08
N ALA A 195 -0.19 -15.27 10.78
CA ALA A 195 0.78 -14.37 11.44
C ALA A 195 0.37 -12.89 11.35
N GLU A 196 -0.29 -12.49 10.26
CA GLU A 196 -0.82 -11.13 10.07
C GLU A 196 -1.92 -10.80 11.08
N HIS A 197 -2.79 -11.76 11.40
CA HIS A 197 -3.82 -11.54 12.42
C HIS A 197 -3.20 -11.36 13.80
N PHE A 198 -2.21 -12.19 14.14
CA PHE A 198 -1.45 -12.04 15.38
C PHE A 198 -0.78 -10.67 15.47
N SER A 199 -0.10 -10.22 14.41
CA SER A 199 0.64 -8.97 14.42
C SER A 199 -0.27 -7.75 14.60
N HIS A 200 -1.46 -7.77 14.00
CA HIS A 200 -2.47 -6.74 14.20
C HIS A 200 -2.99 -6.72 15.64
N GLN A 201 -3.31 -7.88 16.21
CA GLN A 201 -3.78 -7.96 17.59
C GLN A 201 -2.70 -7.50 18.57
N LEU A 202 -1.45 -7.93 18.38
CA LEU A 202 -0.32 -7.52 19.22
C LEU A 202 -0.10 -6.00 19.15
N CYS A 203 -0.22 -5.40 17.97
CA CYS A 203 -0.12 -3.96 17.82
C CYS A 203 -1.27 -3.23 18.53
N ALA A 204 -2.49 -3.76 18.48
CA ALA A 204 -3.63 -3.18 19.17
C ALA A 204 -3.49 -3.28 20.71
N ASP A 205 -2.99 -4.40 21.21
CA ASP A 205 -2.84 -4.65 22.65
C ASP A 205 -1.72 -3.79 23.27
N LEU A 206 -0.65 -3.55 22.52
CA LEU A 206 0.52 -2.77 22.94
C LEU A 206 0.44 -1.28 22.53
N ASP A 207 -0.66 -0.85 21.90
CA ASP A 207 -0.85 0.49 21.34
C ASP A 207 0.31 0.93 20.41
N LEU A 208 0.74 -0.01 19.57
CA LEU A 208 1.83 0.19 18.62
C LEU A 208 1.33 0.79 17.31
N PRO A 209 2.17 1.57 16.61
CA PRO A 209 1.86 2.05 15.28
C PRO A 209 1.50 0.92 14.31
N PRO A 210 0.52 1.11 13.42
CA PRO A 210 0.04 0.04 12.53
C PRO A 210 1.10 -0.43 11.52
N ASP A 211 2.15 0.35 11.25
CA ASP A 211 3.27 -0.08 10.41
C ASP A 211 4.16 -1.15 11.07
N MET A 212 4.09 -1.31 12.40
CA MET A 212 4.76 -2.40 13.11
C MET A 212 4.12 -3.76 12.80
N SER A 213 2.83 -3.82 12.47
CA SER A 213 2.16 -5.11 12.23
C SER A 213 2.79 -5.85 11.04
N VAL A 214 3.23 -5.10 10.02
CA VAL A 214 3.92 -5.65 8.84
C VAL A 214 5.28 -6.20 9.24
N ALA A 215 6.08 -5.44 9.99
CA ALA A 215 7.41 -5.89 10.43
C ALA A 215 7.33 -7.15 11.30
N ILE A 216 6.34 -7.22 12.19
CA ILE A 216 6.09 -8.40 13.03
C ILE A 216 5.66 -9.60 12.18
N ALA A 217 4.74 -9.40 11.23
CA ALA A 217 4.27 -10.48 10.35
C ALA A 217 5.40 -11.05 9.48
N VAL A 218 6.24 -10.18 8.91
CA VAL A 218 7.42 -10.58 8.13
C VAL A 218 8.39 -11.37 9.00
N ALA A 219 8.75 -10.86 10.19
CA ALA A 219 9.66 -11.53 11.11
C ALA A 219 9.13 -12.93 11.52
N LEU A 220 7.85 -13.05 11.83
CA LEU A 220 7.22 -14.33 12.15
C LEU A 220 7.26 -15.33 11.00
N ARG A 221 6.90 -14.88 9.79
CA ARG A 221 6.94 -15.77 8.62
C ARG A 221 8.34 -16.23 8.30
N HIS A 222 9.33 -15.37 8.49
CA HIS A 222 10.73 -15.73 8.32
C HIS A 222 11.16 -16.86 9.28
N GLU A 223 10.83 -16.76 10.57
CA GLU A 223 11.10 -17.83 11.55
C GLU A 223 10.37 -19.14 11.19
N LEU A 224 9.12 -19.05 10.72
CA LEU A 224 8.35 -20.21 10.26
C LEU A 224 8.96 -20.86 9.01
N GLN A 225 9.50 -20.06 8.08
CA GLN A 225 10.18 -20.57 6.91
C GLN A 225 11.49 -21.28 7.26
N GLN A 226 12.27 -20.73 8.20
CA GLN A 226 13.48 -21.38 8.71
C GLN A 226 13.18 -22.72 9.42
N LEU A 227 12.07 -22.78 10.16
CA LEU A 227 11.58 -24.04 10.72
C LEU A 227 11.19 -25.04 9.65
N ALA A 228 10.48 -24.60 8.61
CA ALA A 228 10.09 -25.46 7.48
C ALA A 228 11.30 -25.98 6.70
N ALA A 229 12.36 -25.17 6.57
CA ALA A 229 13.63 -25.57 5.97
C ALA A 229 14.46 -26.53 6.87
N GLY A 230 14.03 -26.76 8.12
CA GLY A 230 14.72 -27.63 9.07
C GLY A 230 15.96 -27.02 9.72
N GLU A 231 16.16 -25.71 9.60
CA GLU A 231 17.30 -24.99 10.21
C GLU A 231 17.09 -24.74 11.70
N LEU A 232 15.83 -24.61 12.13
CA LEU A 232 15.45 -24.49 13.53
C LEU A 232 14.93 -25.84 14.05
N ALA A 233 15.56 -26.33 15.12
CA ALA A 233 15.15 -27.57 15.76
C ALA A 233 13.89 -27.34 16.63
N PRO A 234 12.81 -28.14 16.46
CA PRO A 234 11.67 -28.06 17.36
C PRO A 234 12.11 -28.42 18.78
N LEU A 235 11.49 -27.77 19.77
CA LEU A 235 11.81 -27.87 21.21
C LEU A 235 11.88 -29.31 21.77
N GLY A 236 11.39 -30.31 21.06
CA GLY A 236 11.45 -31.73 21.44
C GLY A 236 12.74 -32.48 21.10
N SER A 237 13.63 -31.96 20.24
CA SER A 237 14.79 -32.73 19.76
C SER A 237 16.03 -32.66 20.68
N LEU A 238 16.07 -31.72 21.64
CA LEU A 238 17.20 -31.57 22.58
C LEU A 238 17.09 -32.43 23.85
N ALA A 239 16.03 -33.25 24.00
CA ALA A 239 15.79 -34.02 25.23
C ALA A 239 16.35 -35.46 25.23
N THR A 240 17.02 -35.93 24.16
CA THR A 240 17.48 -37.34 24.05
C THR A 240 19.00 -37.51 24.07
N GLU A 241 19.77 -36.54 24.55
CA GLU A 241 21.25 -36.64 24.66
C GLU A 241 21.77 -36.50 26.11
N ALA A 242 20.93 -36.79 27.11
CA ALA A 242 21.32 -36.77 28.52
C ALA A 242 20.85 -38.04 29.26
N GLY A 243 21.36 -39.20 28.85
CA GLY A 243 20.99 -40.48 29.47
C GLY A 243 22.01 -41.61 29.30
N GLY A 244 23.28 -41.28 29.06
CA GLY A 244 24.37 -42.27 29.05
C GLY A 244 24.73 -42.69 30.48
N VAL A 245 23.91 -43.55 31.10
CA VAL A 245 24.26 -44.24 32.35
C VAL A 245 25.46 -45.14 32.07
N ARG A 246 26.65 -44.67 32.43
CA ARG A 246 27.83 -45.53 32.60
C ARG A 246 27.58 -46.44 33.80
N THR A 247 27.17 -47.66 33.54
CA THR A 247 27.29 -48.74 34.53
C THR A 247 28.78 -49.09 34.65
N GLU A 248 29.46 -48.50 35.63
CA GLU A 248 30.74 -49.01 36.11
C GLU A 248 30.49 -50.34 36.82
N GLY A 249 30.69 -51.44 36.09
CA GLY A 249 30.76 -52.78 36.66
C GLY A 249 32.06 -52.93 37.44
N THR A 250 31.96 -52.80 38.75
CA THR A 250 33.03 -53.10 39.71
C THR A 250 32.88 -54.55 40.19
N GLY A 251 33.86 -55.41 39.87
CA GLY A 251 34.44 -56.39 40.80
C GLY A 251 33.85 -57.81 40.93
N ALA A 252 34.81 -58.75 41.07
CA ALA A 252 34.76 -60.16 41.52
C ALA A 252 34.25 -61.18 40.49
N GLU A 253 34.94 -62.27 40.17
CA GLU A 253 35.85 -63.12 40.98
C GLU A 253 36.83 -63.88 40.07
#